data_AF-A0A0Q7TGI6-F1
#
_entry.id   AF-A0A0Q7TGI6-F1
#
_cell.length_a   1.000
_cell.length_b   1.000
_cell.length_c   1.000
_cell.angle_alpha   90.00
_cell.angle_beta   90.00
_cell.angle_gamma   90.00
#
_symmetry.space_group_name_H-M   'P 1'
#
loop_
_entity.id
_entity.type
_entity.pdbx_description
1 polymer ?
#
loop_
_entity_poly.entity_id
_entity_poly.type
_entity_poly.pdbx_seq_one_letter_code
_entity_poly.pdbx_strand_id
1 'polypeptide(L)'
;MVRKIIFWALGLSLAAAGATFILYKPPAPLPKPKPSDRFAAAADKAFVDLAAGKIAKRFGAPEDVSFWDPVISRMPNGAEALCVDASGPGRDWTGTIAVHEHDAAGFVIYWGGDTLAAKARAQCRAILRRALHGPGPAPISVMTEYVQAGCERQLDPRYMYAYARYCTGVETRPAPVGPS
;
A
#
# COMPACT_ATOMS: atom_id res chain seq x y z
N MET A 1 -93.53 -6.02 -24.47
CA MET A 1 -93.00 -5.14 -23.39
C MET A 1 -91.51 -4.93 -23.66
N VAL A 2 -91.14 -3.96 -24.49
CA VAL A 2 -90.58 -2.64 -24.10
C VAL A 2 -89.39 -2.74 -23.13
N ARG A 3 -88.16 -2.68 -23.66
CA ARG A 3 -87.23 -1.56 -23.42
C ARG A 3 -86.06 -1.59 -24.42
N LYS A 4 -85.98 -0.53 -25.23
CA LYS A 4 -84.78 -0.03 -25.93
C LYS A 4 -83.78 0.54 -24.90
N ILE A 5 -82.57 0.85 -25.39
CA ILE A 5 -81.57 1.87 -24.94
C ILE A 5 -80.25 1.22 -24.46
N ILE A 6 -79.02 1.57 -24.87
CA ILE A 6 -78.40 2.47 -25.88
C ILE A 6 -76.86 2.28 -25.72
N PHE A 7 -76.14 2.35 -26.84
CA PHE A 7 -74.79 2.91 -27.08
C PHE A 7 -73.48 2.33 -26.49
N TRP A 8 -72.59 2.02 -27.46
CA TRP A 8 -71.21 2.50 -27.64
C TRP A 8 -70.25 2.52 -26.44
N ALA A 9 -69.12 1.81 -26.53
CA ALA A 9 -67.87 2.39 -27.04
C ALA A 9 -66.70 1.41 -26.80
N LEU A 10 -65.94 1.15 -27.86
CA LEU A 10 -64.58 0.66 -27.76
C LEU A 10 -63.78 1.62 -26.87
N GLY A 11 -63.16 1.07 -25.82
CA GLY A 11 -62.19 1.77 -24.99
C GLY A 11 -61.04 0.82 -24.70
N LEU A 12 -60.06 0.80 -25.62
CA LEU A 12 -58.72 0.31 -25.35
C LEU A 12 -58.22 0.92 -24.04
N SER A 13 -57.81 0.09 -23.08
CA SER A 13 -56.94 0.53 -21.99
C SER A 13 -56.01 -0.61 -21.60
N LEU A 14 -54.95 -0.75 -22.40
CA LEU A 14 -53.66 -1.24 -21.92
C LEU A 14 -53.21 -0.27 -20.82
N ALA A 15 -53.46 -0.60 -19.56
CA ALA A 15 -52.79 0.06 -18.44
C ALA A 15 -51.50 -0.70 -18.16
N ALA A 16 -50.41 -0.10 -18.63
CA ALA A 16 -49.05 -0.54 -18.40
C ALA A 16 -48.78 -0.78 -16.91
N ALA A 17 -48.44 -2.02 -16.56
CA ALA A 17 -47.72 -2.31 -15.32
C ALA A 17 -46.31 -1.72 -15.48
N GLY A 18 -46.19 -0.43 -15.15
CA GLY A 18 -44.91 0.26 -15.07
C GLY A 18 -44.05 -0.41 -14.01
N ALA A 19 -43.05 -1.16 -14.46
CA ALA A 19 -41.96 -1.60 -13.63
C ALA A 19 -41.20 -0.36 -13.14
N THR A 20 -41.50 0.10 -11.93
CA THR A 20 -40.66 1.02 -11.19
C THR A 20 -39.38 0.26 -10.81
N PHE A 21 -38.45 0.14 -11.76
CA PHE A 21 -37.06 -0.11 -11.44
C PHE A 21 -36.56 1.13 -10.71
N ILE A 22 -36.68 1.12 -9.38
CA ILE A 22 -35.86 1.96 -8.53
C ILE A 22 -34.43 1.66 -8.96
N LEU A 23 -33.75 2.64 -9.55
CA LEU A 23 -32.31 2.62 -9.78
C LEU A 23 -31.65 2.51 -8.40
N TYR A 24 -31.53 1.28 -7.90
CA TYR A 24 -30.67 0.95 -6.79
C TYR A 24 -29.24 1.20 -7.27
N LYS A 25 -28.75 2.42 -7.04
CA LYS A 25 -27.35 2.73 -7.18
C LYS A 25 -26.72 2.27 -5.86
N PRO A 26 -25.98 1.14 -5.85
CA PRO A 26 -25.31 0.72 -4.62
C PRO A 26 -24.45 1.90 -4.12
N PRO A 27 -24.43 2.15 -2.80
CA PRO A 27 -23.59 3.21 -2.25
C PRO A 27 -22.17 3.00 -2.75
N ALA A 28 -21.51 4.09 -3.12
CA ALA A 28 -20.13 4.03 -3.59
C ALA A 28 -19.31 3.26 -2.53
N PRO A 29 -18.48 2.28 -2.94
CA PRO A 29 -17.62 1.57 -2.00
C PRO A 29 -16.81 2.60 -1.21
N LEU A 30 -16.68 2.38 0.09
CA LEU A 30 -15.91 3.26 0.96
C LEU A 30 -14.52 3.46 0.35
N PRO A 31 -13.98 4.70 0.37
CA PRO A 31 -12.63 4.95 -0.09
C PRO A 31 -11.68 4.00 0.64
N LYS A 32 -10.77 3.35 -0.11
CA LYS A 32 -9.75 2.52 0.52
C LYS A 32 -8.89 3.41 1.44
N PRO A 33 -8.55 2.92 2.65
CA PRO A 33 -7.69 3.67 3.55
C PRO A 33 -6.34 3.93 2.88
N LYS A 34 -5.85 5.17 2.97
CA LYS A 34 -4.54 5.55 2.45
C LYS A 34 -3.44 5.07 3.39
N PRO A 35 -2.24 4.79 2.87
CA PRO A 35 -1.08 4.46 3.71
C PRO A 35 -0.72 5.60 4.69
N SER A 36 -1.06 6.84 4.36
CA SER A 36 -0.80 8.04 5.17
C SER A 36 -1.80 8.27 6.31
N ASP A 37 -2.99 7.65 6.28
CA ASP A 37 -4.12 8.03 7.15
C ASP A 37 -3.77 7.99 8.64
N ARG A 38 -2.86 7.08 9.01
CA ARG A 38 -2.45 6.80 10.39
C ARG A 38 -1.22 7.59 10.87
N PHE A 39 -0.62 8.43 10.04
CA PHE A 39 0.45 9.32 10.49
C PHE A 39 -0.13 10.52 11.24
N ALA A 40 0.53 10.98 12.30
CA ALA A 40 0.00 12.09 13.10
C ALA A 40 0.24 13.45 12.44
N ALA A 41 1.45 13.71 11.96
CA ALA A 41 1.82 15.01 11.40
C ALA A 41 1.35 15.17 9.95
N ALA A 42 0.85 16.36 9.60
CA ALA A 42 0.43 16.66 8.23
C ALA A 42 1.57 16.54 7.20
N ALA A 43 2.80 16.90 7.61
CA ALA A 43 3.99 16.74 6.78
C ALA A 43 4.29 15.27 6.46
N ASP A 44 4.19 14.38 7.46
CA ASP A 44 4.35 12.94 7.28
C ASP A 44 3.30 12.39 6.32
N LYS A 45 2.03 12.80 6.49
CA LYS A 45 0.94 12.38 5.60
C LYS A 45 1.22 12.78 4.15
N ALA A 46 1.62 14.04 3.93
CA ALA A 46 1.92 14.55 2.61
C ALA A 46 3.10 13.82 1.95
N PHE A 47 4.15 13.53 2.73
CA PHE A 47 5.29 12.75 2.26
C PHE A 47 4.86 11.32 1.87
N VAL A 48 4.10 10.63 2.71
CA VAL A 48 3.61 9.27 2.41
C VAL A 48 2.70 9.26 1.19
N ASP A 49 1.76 10.19 1.07
CA ASP A 49 0.87 10.28 -0.10
C ASP A 49 1.67 10.50 -1.39
N LEU A 50 2.68 11.39 -1.36
CA LEU A 50 3.53 11.65 -2.50
C LEU A 50 4.37 10.43 -2.89
N ALA A 51 5.07 9.83 -1.93
CA ALA A 51 5.94 8.68 -2.13
C ALA A 51 5.14 7.43 -2.57
N ALA A 52 4.04 7.12 -1.89
CA ALA A 52 3.14 6.03 -2.26
C ALA A 52 2.55 6.23 -3.65
N GLY A 53 2.18 7.47 -4.01
CA GLY A 53 1.72 7.79 -5.36
C GLY A 53 2.78 7.52 -6.44
N LYS A 54 4.08 7.74 -6.15
CA LYS A 54 5.17 7.40 -7.07
C LYS A 54 5.35 5.88 -7.20
N ILE A 55 5.25 5.15 -6.10
CA ILE A 55 5.31 3.68 -6.09
C ILE A 55 4.14 3.10 -6.89
N ALA A 56 2.92 3.56 -6.62
CA ALA A 56 1.70 3.04 -7.22
C ALA A 56 1.68 3.17 -8.75
N LYS A 57 2.23 4.26 -9.29
CA LYS A 57 2.34 4.50 -10.76
C LYS A 57 3.14 3.43 -11.51
N ARG A 58 3.92 2.59 -10.82
CA ARG A 58 4.65 1.49 -11.45
C ARG A 58 3.77 0.25 -11.66
N PHE A 59 2.61 0.18 -11.02
CA PHE A 59 1.62 -0.86 -11.22
C PHE A 59 0.65 -0.48 -12.33
N GLY A 60 0.06 -1.47 -13.00
CA GLY A 60 -0.92 -1.24 -14.07
C GLY A 60 -2.25 -0.63 -13.61
N ALA A 61 -2.57 -0.76 -12.31
CA ALA A 61 -3.72 -0.17 -11.65
C ALA A 61 -3.28 0.51 -10.33
N PRO A 62 -2.77 1.76 -10.38
CA PRO A 62 -2.23 2.47 -9.21
C PRO A 62 -3.20 2.59 -8.03
N GLU A 63 -4.49 2.75 -8.30
CA GLU A 63 -5.59 2.84 -7.33
C GLU A 63 -5.89 1.54 -6.59
N ASP A 64 -5.40 0.42 -7.12
CA ASP A 64 -5.56 -0.90 -6.52
C ASP A 64 -4.32 -1.39 -5.78
N VAL A 65 -3.29 -0.54 -5.68
CA VAL A 65 -2.07 -0.86 -4.93
C VAL A 65 -2.36 -0.78 -3.43
N SER A 66 -2.13 -1.89 -2.75
CA SER A 66 -2.15 -1.98 -1.30
C SER A 66 -0.76 -1.74 -0.74
N PHE A 67 -0.70 -1.08 0.41
CA PHE A 67 0.53 -0.77 1.12
C PHE A 67 0.46 -1.35 2.53
N TRP A 68 1.57 -1.94 2.98
CA TRP A 68 1.69 -2.57 4.28
C TRP A 68 2.89 -2.01 5.05
N ASP A 69 2.68 -1.76 6.34
CA ASP A 69 3.69 -1.27 7.29
C ASP A 69 4.54 -0.10 6.77
N PRO A 70 3.92 1.05 6.38
CA PRO A 70 4.67 2.20 5.93
C PRO A 70 5.50 2.79 7.07
N VAL A 71 6.79 3.01 6.83
CA VAL A 71 7.70 3.67 7.77
C VAL A 71 8.39 4.81 7.04
N ILE A 72 8.35 6.01 7.62
CA ILE A 72 9.20 7.12 7.19
C ILE A 72 10.53 6.98 7.91
N SER A 73 11.63 7.03 7.18
CA SER A 73 12.99 7.03 7.72
C SER A 73 13.70 8.30 7.28
N ARG A 74 14.17 9.09 8.25
CA ARG A 74 14.90 10.34 8.03
C ARG A 74 16.37 10.15 8.32
N MET A 75 17.20 10.42 7.33
CA MET A 75 18.65 10.20 7.40
C MET A 75 19.39 11.46 7.86
N PRO A 76 20.55 11.35 8.52
CA PRO A 76 21.33 12.51 8.96
C PRO A 76 21.79 13.44 7.82
N ASN A 77 21.90 12.92 6.60
CA ASN A 77 22.25 13.68 5.41
C ASN A 77 21.06 14.43 4.77
N GLY A 78 19.90 14.46 5.44
CA GLY A 78 18.70 15.14 4.96
C GLY A 78 17.86 14.34 3.97
N ALA A 79 18.24 13.10 3.63
CA ALA A 79 17.39 12.23 2.82
C ALA A 79 16.19 11.70 3.63
N GLU A 80 15.03 11.65 3.02
CA GLU A 80 13.82 11.02 3.57
C GLU A 80 13.44 9.82 2.71
N ALA A 81 13.04 8.72 3.34
CA ALA A 81 12.61 7.52 2.66
C ALA A 81 11.28 6.99 3.19
N LEU A 82 10.40 6.56 2.29
CA LEU A 82 9.26 5.71 2.61
C LEU A 82 9.66 4.25 2.40
N CYS A 83 9.73 3.48 3.47
CA CYS A 83 10.01 2.06 3.48
C CYS A 83 8.70 1.31 3.73
N VAL A 84 8.26 0.51 2.77
CA VAL A 84 6.91 -0.09 2.77
C VAL A 84 6.90 -1.39 1.98
N ASP A 85 5.93 -2.27 2.25
CA ASP A 85 5.61 -3.37 1.32
C ASP A 85 4.43 -2.94 0.44
N ALA A 86 4.53 -3.14 -0.87
CA ALA A 86 3.50 -2.80 -1.85
C ALA A 86 3.04 -4.05 -2.61
N SER A 87 1.74 -4.17 -2.88
CA SER A 87 1.17 -5.24 -3.70
C SER A 87 0.09 -4.67 -4.61
N GLY A 88 0.12 -5.08 -5.89
CA GLY A 88 -0.97 -4.81 -6.82
C GLY A 88 -1.92 -6.02 -6.95
N PRO A 89 -3.05 -5.88 -7.66
CA PRO A 89 -4.00 -6.98 -7.87
C PRO A 89 -3.32 -8.26 -8.38
N GLY A 90 -3.54 -9.36 -7.66
CA GLY A 90 -3.00 -10.67 -8.04
C GLY A 90 -1.47 -10.80 -7.96
N ARG A 91 -0.79 -9.88 -7.27
CA ARG A 91 0.67 -9.91 -7.08
C ARG A 91 1.05 -10.18 -5.63
N ASP A 92 2.19 -10.83 -5.45
CA ASP A 92 2.81 -10.93 -4.14
C ASP A 92 3.24 -9.56 -3.61
N TRP A 93 3.33 -9.45 -2.29
CA TRP A 93 3.89 -8.26 -1.64
C TRP A 93 5.36 -8.08 -2.05
N THR A 94 5.76 -6.85 -2.34
CA THR A 94 7.13 -6.52 -2.71
C THR A 94 7.65 -5.40 -1.81
N GLY A 95 8.83 -5.61 -1.22
CA GLY A 95 9.54 -4.57 -0.48
C GLY A 95 9.85 -3.40 -1.39
N THR A 96 9.50 -2.20 -0.97
CA THR A 96 9.66 -0.99 -1.76
C THR A 96 10.22 0.13 -0.90
N ILE A 97 11.19 0.86 -1.44
CA ILE A 97 11.79 2.03 -0.79
C ILE A 97 11.71 3.18 -1.77
N ALA A 98 11.00 4.24 -1.42
CA ALA A 98 11.00 5.49 -2.17
C ALA A 98 11.81 6.54 -1.42
N VAL A 99 12.94 6.95 -2.00
CA VAL A 99 13.89 7.89 -1.40
C VAL A 99 13.77 9.26 -2.06
N HIS A 100 13.73 10.31 -1.25
CA HIS A 100 13.84 11.69 -1.65
C HIS A 100 15.08 12.30 -0.99
N GLU A 101 16.12 12.57 -1.77
CA GLU A 101 17.32 13.25 -1.27
C GLU A 101 17.10 14.77 -1.26
N HIS A 102 17.79 15.49 -0.35
CA HIS A 102 17.57 16.91 -0.05
C HIS A 102 17.59 17.84 -1.29
N ASP A 103 18.28 17.44 -2.36
CA ASP A 103 18.40 18.21 -3.60
C ASP A 103 17.94 17.43 -4.85
N ALA A 104 17.24 16.32 -4.68
CA ALA A 104 16.78 15.51 -5.79
C ALA A 104 15.52 16.11 -6.43
N ALA A 105 15.49 16.14 -7.78
CA ALA A 105 14.30 16.56 -8.53
C ALA A 105 13.11 15.57 -8.40
N GLY A 106 13.31 14.42 -7.76
CA GLY A 106 12.28 13.39 -7.62
C GLY A 106 12.71 12.23 -6.75
N PHE A 107 11.87 11.19 -6.76
CA PHE A 107 12.10 9.98 -5.96
C PHE A 107 12.94 8.96 -6.71
N VAL A 108 13.89 8.36 -6.02
CA VAL A 108 14.52 7.10 -6.42
C VAL A 108 13.76 5.96 -5.78
N ILE A 109 13.32 4.97 -6.58
CA ILE A 109 12.53 3.84 -6.08
C ILE A 109 13.32 2.55 -6.21
N TYR A 110 13.54 1.87 -5.08
CA TYR A 110 14.12 0.54 -5.01
C TYR A 110 13.02 -0.49 -4.78
N TRP A 111 13.06 -1.56 -5.56
CA TRP A 111 12.14 -2.69 -5.48
C TRP A 111 12.91 -3.92 -5.07
N GLY A 112 12.37 -4.70 -4.15
CA GLY A 112 12.88 -6.05 -3.88
C GLY A 112 12.62 -6.94 -5.10
N GLY A 113 13.68 -7.47 -5.71
CA GLY A 113 13.59 -8.53 -6.72
C GLY A 113 13.27 -9.92 -6.14
N ASP A 114 13.07 -9.98 -4.83
CA ASP A 114 12.98 -11.17 -4.00
C ASP A 114 11.62 -11.87 -4.18
N THR A 115 11.61 -13.17 -4.48
CA THR A 115 10.43 -14.04 -4.34
C THR A 115 10.25 -14.53 -2.89
N LEU A 116 10.57 -13.67 -1.92
CA LEU A 116 10.49 -14.00 -0.51
C LEU A 116 9.07 -13.86 0.04
N ALA A 117 8.61 -14.93 0.69
CA ALA A 117 7.45 -14.86 1.56
C ALA A 117 7.59 -13.71 2.57
N ALA A 118 6.51 -12.97 2.83
CA ALA A 118 6.54 -11.76 3.66
C ALA A 118 7.18 -11.98 5.05
N LYS A 119 6.96 -13.15 5.65
CA LYS A 119 7.55 -13.55 6.94
C LYS A 119 9.09 -13.58 6.90
N ALA A 120 9.68 -14.10 5.83
CA ALA A 120 11.13 -14.19 5.67
C ALA A 120 11.76 -12.80 5.49
N ARG A 121 11.11 -11.90 4.74
CA ARG A 121 11.57 -10.50 4.59
C ARG A 121 11.59 -9.76 5.93
N ALA A 122 10.54 -9.88 6.72
CA ALA A 122 10.47 -9.25 8.04
C ALA A 122 11.62 -9.74 8.94
N GLN A 123 11.89 -11.04 8.94
CA GLN A 123 13.00 -11.63 9.68
C GLN A 123 14.36 -11.09 9.20
N CYS A 124 14.61 -11.08 7.90
CA CYS A 124 15.87 -10.57 7.34
C CYS A 124 16.10 -9.08 7.62
N ARG A 125 15.06 -8.25 7.49
CA ARG A 125 15.11 -6.82 7.84
C ARG A 125 15.43 -6.62 9.33
N ALA A 126 14.86 -7.44 10.21
CA ALA A 126 15.12 -7.37 11.64
C ALA A 126 16.56 -7.76 12.00
N ILE A 127 17.12 -8.80 11.37
CA ILE A 127 18.51 -9.21 11.54
C ILE A 127 19.46 -8.07 11.11
N LEU A 128 19.22 -7.48 9.94
CA LEU A 128 20.01 -6.35 9.44
C LEU A 128 19.90 -5.11 10.30
N ARG A 129 18.70 -4.77 10.78
CA ARG A 129 18.53 -3.65 11.71
C ARG A 129 19.40 -3.86 12.95
N ARG A 130 19.42 -5.06 13.53
CA ARG A 130 20.32 -5.38 14.67
C ARG A 130 21.79 -5.27 14.29
N ALA A 131 22.17 -5.68 13.08
CA ALA A 131 23.54 -5.56 12.57
C ALA A 131 23.99 -4.10 12.47
N LEU A 132 23.11 -3.21 11.99
CA LEU A 132 23.43 -1.83 11.62
C LEU A 132 23.33 -0.85 12.80
N HIS A 133 22.44 -1.11 13.76
CA HIS A 133 22.32 -0.31 14.98
C HIS A 133 23.17 -0.84 16.14
N GLY A 134 23.89 -1.96 15.93
CA GLY A 134 24.87 -2.46 16.89
C GLY A 134 26.12 -1.59 16.95
N PRO A 135 26.82 -1.53 18.09
CA PRO A 135 28.10 -0.83 18.18
C PRO A 135 29.18 -1.61 17.41
N GLY A 136 29.70 -1.01 16.33
CA GLY A 136 30.81 -1.57 15.55
C GLY A 136 30.38 -2.54 14.44
N PRO A 137 31.33 -3.32 13.87
CA PRO A 137 31.00 -4.28 12.82
C PRO A 137 30.01 -5.33 13.32
N ALA A 138 29.11 -5.78 12.43
CA ALA A 138 28.10 -6.77 12.75
C ALA A 138 28.76 -8.01 13.39
N PRO A 139 28.32 -8.44 14.60
CA PRO A 139 28.93 -9.58 15.25
C PRO A 139 28.72 -10.85 14.43
N ILE A 140 29.66 -11.80 14.52
CA ILE A 140 29.63 -13.07 13.78
C ILE A 140 28.27 -13.77 13.96
N SER A 141 27.68 -13.70 15.15
CA SER A 141 26.35 -14.26 15.44
C SER A 141 25.22 -13.71 14.56
N VAL A 142 25.25 -12.42 14.24
CA VAL A 142 24.25 -11.77 13.37
C VAL A 142 24.45 -12.19 11.92
N MET A 143 25.71 -12.33 11.49
CA MET A 143 26.02 -12.85 10.16
C MET A 143 25.61 -14.33 10.04
N THR A 144 25.85 -15.15 11.06
CA THR A 144 25.39 -16.55 11.09
C THR A 144 23.86 -16.64 11.04
N GLU A 145 23.15 -15.81 11.81
CA GLU A 145 21.69 -15.77 11.80
C GLU A 145 21.15 -15.33 10.43
N TYR A 146 21.81 -14.36 9.78
CA TYR A 146 21.47 -13.91 8.43
C TYR A 146 21.59 -15.04 7.40
N VAL A 147 22.69 -15.81 7.44
CA VAL A 147 22.91 -16.97 6.56
C VAL A 147 21.90 -18.08 6.86
N GLN A 148 21.68 -18.41 8.13
CA GLN A 148 20.74 -19.45 8.55
C GLN A 148 19.28 -19.14 8.18
N ALA A 149 18.91 -17.86 8.21
CA ALA A 149 17.60 -17.40 7.76
C ALA A 149 17.43 -17.42 6.23
N GLY A 150 18.46 -17.82 5.47
CA GLY A 150 18.44 -17.87 4.01
C GLY A 150 18.48 -16.49 3.33
N CYS A 151 18.73 -15.43 4.11
CA CYS A 151 18.68 -14.05 3.64
C CYS A 151 19.67 -13.80 2.50
N GLU A 152 20.86 -14.40 2.53
CA GLU A 152 21.90 -14.21 1.51
C GLU A 152 21.48 -14.62 0.09
N ARG A 153 20.62 -15.65 -0.05
CA ARG A 153 20.24 -16.23 -1.35
C ARG A 153 18.93 -15.70 -1.87
N GLN A 154 18.12 -15.14 -0.99
CA GLN A 154 16.73 -14.81 -1.26
C GLN A 154 16.49 -13.30 -1.34
N LEU A 155 17.44 -12.48 -0.90
CA LEU A 155 17.35 -11.02 -0.95
C LEU A 155 18.02 -10.43 -2.18
N ASP A 156 17.37 -9.47 -2.83
CA ASP A 156 17.97 -8.60 -3.84
C ASP A 156 19.02 -7.70 -3.17
N PRO A 157 20.31 -7.85 -3.52
CA PRO A 157 21.39 -7.09 -2.90
C PRO A 157 21.21 -5.58 -3.07
N ARG A 158 20.60 -5.11 -4.16
CA ARG A 158 20.37 -3.68 -4.40
C ARG A 158 19.31 -3.14 -3.46
N TYR A 159 18.20 -3.87 -3.32
CA TYR A 159 17.15 -3.51 -2.38
C TYR A 159 17.67 -3.51 -0.94
N MET A 160 18.48 -4.52 -0.56
CA MET A 160 19.01 -4.60 0.79
C MET A 160 20.05 -3.55 1.11
N TYR A 161 20.91 -3.23 0.16
CA TYR A 161 21.82 -2.09 0.30
C TYR A 161 21.04 -0.79 0.49
N ALA A 162 19.98 -0.57 -0.31
CA ALA A 162 19.11 0.59 -0.15
C ALA A 162 18.38 0.59 1.20
N TYR A 163 17.90 -0.57 1.68
CA TYR A 163 17.25 -0.69 2.97
C TYR A 163 18.20 -0.32 4.11
N ALA A 164 19.41 -0.88 4.10
CA ALA A 164 20.43 -0.57 5.09
C ALA A 164 20.83 0.91 5.10
N ARG A 165 20.82 1.55 3.92
CA ARG A 165 21.21 2.94 3.73
C ARG A 165 20.11 3.95 4.06
N TYR A 166 18.85 3.63 3.79
CA TYR A 166 17.75 4.61 3.82
C TYR A 166 16.63 4.26 4.79
N CYS A 167 16.50 3.03 5.26
CA CYS A 167 15.43 2.56 6.16
C CYS A 167 15.88 2.34 7.61
N THR A 168 16.99 2.93 8.00
CA THR A 168 17.67 2.78 9.31
C THR A 168 17.96 4.13 9.98
N GLY A 169 17.32 5.20 9.50
CA GLY A 169 17.41 6.54 10.07
C GLY A 169 16.50 6.72 11.29
N VAL A 170 16.13 7.98 11.56
CA VAL A 170 15.09 8.28 12.55
C VAL A 170 13.74 7.87 11.98
N GLU A 171 13.15 6.84 12.59
CA GLU A 171 11.89 6.27 12.12
C GLU A 171 10.67 7.04 12.65
N THR A 172 9.71 7.27 11.76
CA THR A 172 8.34 7.67 12.11
C THR A 172 7.38 6.62 11.59
N ARG A 173 6.55 6.09 12.49
CA ARG A 173 5.60 5.01 12.20
C ARG A 173 4.16 5.50 12.34
N PRO A 174 3.22 4.88 11.60
CA PRO A 174 1.80 5.15 11.79
C PRO A 174 1.37 4.78 13.21
N ALA A 175 0.33 5.44 13.70
CA ALA A 175 -0.30 5.07 14.96
C ALA A 175 -0.70 3.57 14.93
N PRO A 176 -0.49 2.84 16.05
CA PRO A 176 -0.89 1.45 16.14
C PRO A 176 -2.40 1.33 15.89
N VAL A 177 -2.80 0.26 15.22
CA VAL A 177 -4.23 -0.09 15.16
C VAL A 177 -4.64 -0.41 16.60
N GLY A 178 -5.62 0.30 17.14
CA GLY A 178 -6.16 -0.02 18.46
C GLY A 178 -6.60 -1.50 18.52
N PRO A 179 -6.70 -2.10 19.72
CA PRO A 179 -7.16 -3.47 19.84
C PRO A 179 -8.57 -3.56 19.25
N SER A 180 -8.69 -4.32 18.16
CA SER A 180 -9.95 -4.80 17.58
C SER A 180 -10.54 -5.91 18.42
#